data_AF-A0A2S6N798-F1
#
_entry.id   AF-A0A2S6N798-F1
#
_cell.length_a   1.000
_cell.length_b   1.000
_cell.length_c   1.000
_cell.angle_alpha   90.00
_cell.angle_beta   90.00
_cell.angle_gamma   90.00
#
_symmetry.space_group_name_H-M   'P 1'
#
loop_
_entity.id
_entity.type
_entity.pdbx_description
1 polymer ?
#
loop_
_entity_poly.entity_id
_entity_poly.type
_entity_poly.pdbx_seq_one_letter_code
_entity_poly.pdbx_strand_id
1 'polypeptide(L)' 'MTETESHPELDALQKAYKTALEAWIAAIRAEEALVCVNHSVAEVDRWEQAHFDEEDARAEAKEAKQDYEDALREKFFEF' A
#
# COMPACT_ATOMS: atom_id res chain seq x y z
N MET A 1 -22.55 24.68 -7.59
CA MET A 1 -21.52 23.88 -8.28
C MET A 1 -20.25 24.09 -7.49
N THR A 2 -19.79 23.11 -6.72
CA THR A 2 -18.49 23.23 -6.07
C THR A 2 -17.45 23.10 -7.16
N GLU A 3 -16.72 24.17 -7.45
CA GLU A 3 -15.49 24.07 -8.25
C GLU A 3 -14.60 23.05 -7.56
N THR A 4 -14.29 21.96 -8.25
CA THR A 4 -13.21 21.08 -7.83
C THR A 4 -11.94 21.86 -8.09
N GLU A 5 -11.39 22.49 -7.05
CA GLU A 5 -10.04 23.05 -7.12
C GLU A 5 -9.09 21.92 -7.53
N SER A 6 -8.38 22.13 -8.65
CA SER A 6 -7.43 21.15 -9.16
C SER A 6 -6.11 21.28 -8.41
N HIS A 7 -5.68 20.19 -7.79
CA HIS A 7 -4.40 20.11 -7.07
C HIS A 7 -3.57 18.98 -7.67
N PRO A 8 -2.88 19.22 -8.80
CA PRO A 8 -2.23 18.16 -9.57
C PRO A 8 -1.17 17.38 -8.76
N GLU A 9 -0.50 18.05 -7.81
CA GLU A 9 0.45 17.41 -6.89
C GLU A 9 -0.25 16.47 -5.90
N LEU A 10 -1.37 16.92 -5.29
CA LEU A 10 -2.19 16.09 -4.41
C LEU A 10 -2.82 14.92 -5.17
N ASP A 11 -3.26 15.14 -6.41
CA ASP A 11 -3.80 14.09 -7.27
C ASP A 11 -2.75 13.01 -7.59
N ALA A 12 -1.50 13.42 -7.83
CA ALA A 12 -0.40 12.51 -8.07
C ALA A 12 -0.07 11.68 -6.82
N LEU A 13 0.01 12.31 -5.64
CA LEU A 13 0.26 11.64 -4.36
C LEU A 13 -0.88 10.69 -3.98
N GLN A 14 -2.13 11.11 -4.15
CA GLN A 14 -3.30 10.26 -3.93
C GLN A 14 -3.25 9.02 -4.85
N LYS A 15 -2.91 9.21 -6.12
CA LYS A 15 -2.78 8.11 -7.08
C LYS A 15 -1.64 7.17 -6.69
N ALA A 16 -0.49 7.70 -6.28
CA ALA A 16 0.64 6.91 -5.81
C ALA A 16 0.25 6.05 -4.60
N TYR A 17 -0.39 6.64 -3.58
CA TYR A 17 -0.89 5.90 -2.43
C TYR A 17 -1.91 4.83 -2.82
N LYS A 18 -2.85 5.14 -3.72
CA LYS A 18 -3.79 4.14 -4.24
C LYS A 18 -3.06 2.98 -4.92
N THR A 19 -2.06 3.26 -5.76
CA THR A 19 -1.26 2.22 -6.41
C THR A 19 -0.52 1.35 -5.40
N ALA A 20 0.06 1.95 -4.36
CA ALA A 20 0.73 1.20 -3.30
C ALA A 20 -0.24 0.33 -2.47
N LEU A 21 -1.46 0.82 -2.21
CA LEU A 21 -2.52 0.00 -1.58
C LEU A 21 -2.91 -1.22 -2.43
N GLU A 22 -3.07 -1.05 -3.75
CA GLU A 22 -3.39 -2.16 -4.64
C GLU A 22 -2.26 -3.20 -4.67
N ALA A 23 -0.99 -2.76 -4.65
CA ALA A 23 0.17 -3.64 -4.55
C ALA A 23 0.18 -4.42 -3.22
N TRP A 24 -0.07 -3.73 -2.10
CA TRP A 24 -0.18 -4.36 -0.79
C TRP A 24 -1.33 -5.38 -0.72
N ILE A 25 -2.51 -5.05 -1.26
CA ILE A 25 -3.64 -5.99 -1.38
C ILE A 25 -3.24 -7.22 -2.21
N ALA A 26 -2.54 -7.03 -3.33
CA ALA A 26 -2.06 -8.14 -4.14
C ALA A 26 -1.09 -9.05 -3.38
N ALA A 27 -0.18 -8.49 -2.57
CA ALA A 27 0.74 -9.25 -1.73
C ALA A 27 -0.01 -10.06 -0.64
N ILE A 28 -1.00 -9.47 0.04
CA ILE A 28 -1.88 -10.18 0.98
C ILE A 28 -2.58 -11.35 0.30
N ARG A 29 -3.09 -11.16 -0.92
CA ARG A 29 -3.74 -12.24 -1.69
C ARG A 29 -2.76 -13.34 -2.11
N ALA A 30 -1.51 -13.00 -2.38
CA ALA A 30 -0.47 -13.97 -2.67
C ALA A 30 -0.12 -14.80 -1.43
N GLU A 31 0.03 -14.15 -0.27
CA GLU A 31 0.23 -14.83 1.02
C GLU A 31 -0.96 -15.75 1.36
N GLU A 32 -2.20 -15.24 1.26
CA GLU A 32 -3.44 -15.98 1.50
C GLU A 32 -3.51 -17.25 0.63
N ALA A 33 -3.08 -17.19 -0.63
CA ALA A 33 -3.09 -18.33 -1.54
C ALA A 33 -2.14 -19.47 -1.11
N LEU A 34 -1.11 -19.16 -0.32
CA LEU A 34 -0.17 -20.14 0.24
C LEU A 34 -0.65 -20.74 1.57
N VAL A 35 -1.66 -20.14 2.20
CA VAL A 35 -2.35 -20.74 3.35
C VAL A 35 -3.19 -21.93 2.88
N CYS A 36 -2.51 -23.05 2.62
CA CYS A 36 -3.10 -24.30 2.15
C CYS A 36 -2.70 -25.46 3.06
N VAL A 37 -3.58 -26.47 3.19
CA VAL A 37 -3.48 -27.64 4.08
C VAL A 37 -2.34 -28.62 3.76
N ASN A 38 -1.44 -28.30 2.84
CA ASN A 38 -0.30 -29.16 2.52
C ASN A 38 0.79 -29.01 3.58
N HIS A 39 0.84 -29.97 4.51
CA HIS A 39 1.80 -30.00 5.61
C HIS A 39 3.22 -30.36 5.14
N SER A 40 3.93 -29.42 4.51
CA SER A 40 5.33 -29.59 4.11
C SER A 40 6.19 -28.37 4.44
N VAL A 41 7.47 -28.61 4.75
CA VAL A 41 8.44 -27.53 5.06
C VAL A 41 8.63 -26.61 3.85
N ALA A 42 8.63 -27.14 2.63
CA ALA A 42 8.77 -26.32 1.42
C ALA A 42 7.60 -25.34 1.22
N GLU A 43 6.40 -25.66 1.70
CA GLU A 43 5.27 -24.73 1.66
C GLU A 43 5.39 -23.67 2.77
N VAL A 44 5.97 -24.01 3.92
CA VAL A 44 6.29 -23.04 4.99
C VAL A 44 7.29 -22.00 4.49
N ASP A 45 8.40 -22.42 3.86
CA ASP A 45 9.41 -21.50 3.35
C ASP A 45 8.82 -20.50 2.33
N ARG A 46 7.89 -20.96 1.48
CA ARG A 46 7.19 -20.08 0.52
C ARG A 46 6.26 -19.11 1.22
N TRP A 47 5.53 -19.58 2.23
CA TRP A 47 4.62 -18.72 2.99
C TRP A 47 5.40 -17.65 3.78
N GLU A 48 6.54 -18.01 4.38
CA GLU A 48 7.45 -17.05 5.03
C GLU A 48 7.96 -15.99 4.04
N GLN A 49 8.37 -16.39 2.83
CA GLN A 49 8.77 -15.42 1.80
C GLN A 49 7.61 -14.48 1.42
N ALA A 50 6.40 -15.02 1.20
CA ALA A 50 5.24 -14.20 0.86
C ALA A 50 4.84 -13.24 1.99
N HIS A 51 5.04 -13.64 3.25
CA HIS A 51 4.85 -12.74 4.39
C HIS A 51 5.85 -11.58 4.39
N PHE A 52 7.12 -11.84 4.05
CA PHE A 52 8.10 -10.75 3.89
C PHE A 52 7.76 -9.82 2.71
N ASP A 53 7.32 -10.39 1.59
CA ASP A 53 6.89 -9.61 0.42
C ASP A 53 5.66 -8.72 0.76
N GLU A 54 4.74 -9.21 1.61
CA GLU A 54 3.62 -8.43 2.13
C GLU A 54 4.07 -7.28 3.05
N GLU A 55 5.00 -7.54 3.97
CA GLU A 55 5.53 -6.52 4.88
C GLU A 55 6.24 -5.39 4.11
N ASP A 56 7.00 -5.73 3.06
CA ASP A 56 7.66 -4.75 2.19
C ASP A 56 6.62 -3.88 1.45
N ALA A 57 5.61 -4.51 0.81
CA ALA A 57 4.55 -3.78 0.13
C ALA A 57 3.73 -2.89 1.09
N ARG A 58 3.53 -3.36 2.34
CA ARG A 58 2.90 -2.58 3.41
C ARG A 58 3.72 -1.37 3.81
N ALA A 59 5.05 -1.49 3.87
CA ALA A 59 5.94 -0.39 4.18
C ALA A 59 5.84 0.71 3.11
N GLU A 60 5.86 0.33 1.82
CA GLU A 60 5.66 1.25 0.70
C GLU A 60 4.30 1.96 0.76
N ALA A 61 3.23 1.22 1.07
CA ALA A 61 1.90 1.80 1.21
C ALA A 61 1.80 2.80 2.37
N LYS A 62 2.53 2.58 3.49
CA LYS A 62 2.60 3.52 4.60
C LYS A 62 3.38 4.78 4.26
N GLU A 63 4.49 4.65 3.53
CA GLU A 63 5.27 5.79 3.06
C GLU A 63 4.44 6.66 2.12
N ALA A 64 3.83 6.07 1.08
CA ALA A 64 2.99 6.80 0.15
C ALA A 64 1.77 7.46 0.83
N LYS A 65 1.22 6.82 1.87
CA LYS A 65 0.17 7.42 2.70
C LYS A 65 0.68 8.66 3.42
N GLN A 66 1.84 8.56 4.05
CA GLN A 66 2.43 9.65 4.81
C GLN A 66 2.70 10.86 3.91
N ASP A 67 3.31 10.65 2.73
CA ASP A 67 3.57 11.71 1.76
C ASP A 67 2.27 12.44 1.36
N TYR A 68 1.20 11.69 1.09
CA TYR A 68 -0.09 12.27 0.76
C TYR A 68 -0.72 13.03 1.92
N GLU A 69 -0.68 12.48 3.14
CA GLU A 69 -1.22 13.17 4.32
C GLU A 69 -0.43 14.44 4.67
N ASP A 70 0.89 14.41 4.54
CA ASP A 70 1.75 15.56 4.82
C ASP A 70 1.50 16.69 3.82
N ALA A 71 1.35 16.37 2.52
CA ALA A 71 0.95 17.35 1.52
C ALA A 71 -0.46 17.93 1.76
N LEU A 72 -1.42 17.12 2.23
CA LEU A 72 -2.74 17.62 2.63
C LEU A 72 -2.65 18.58 3.83
N ARG A 73 -1.79 18.26 4.82
CA ARG A 73 -1.55 19.10 5.99
C ARG A 73 -0.92 20.43 5.60
N GLU A 74 0.12 20.41 4.77
CA GLU A 74 0.76 21.61 4.23
C GLU A 74 -0.25 22.47 3.45
N LYS A 75 -1.06 21.85 2.58
CA LYS A 75 -1.99 22.58 1.71
C LYS A 75 -3.16 23.25 2.45
N PHE A 76 -3.72 22.59 3.47
CA PHE A 76 -5.00 23.00 4.06
C PHE A 76 -4.92 23.43 5.52
N PHE A 77 -3.79 23.20 6.21
CA PHE A 77 -3.66 23.43 7.65
C PHE A 77 -2.46 24.32 8.06
N GLU A 78 -1.71 24.89 7.09
CA GLU A 78 -0.65 25.89 7.30
C GLU A 78 0.32 25.59 8.47
N PHE A 79 0.96 24.41 8.44
CA PHE A 79 2.06 24.10 9.37
C PHE A 79 3.41 24.57 8.82
#